data_AF-A0A4Q3CK21-F1
#
_entry.id   AF-A0A4Q3CK21-F1
#
_cell.length_a   1.000
_cell.length_b   1.000
_cell.length_c   1.000
_cell.angle_alpha   90.00
_cell.angle_beta   90.00
_cell.angle_gamma   90.00
#
_symmetry.space_group_name_H-M   'P 1'
#
loop_
_entity.id
_entity.type
_entity.pdbx_description
1 polymer ?
#
loop_
_entity_poly.entity_id
_entity_poly.type
_entity_poly.pdbx_seq_one_letter_code
_entity_poly.pdbx_strand_id
1 'polypeptide(L)'
;VLVTDARGCSITRNFTVNQPAALTATTAQQNATCTAPGQASVTPSGGAGGYTYLWSPSGATTQLATGLAAGSHSCLITDANGCSITKNFTITTTNTLVAAQSQTNVLCNGANTGTATVVPSGAPGPYTYAWAPSGGNAATAVNLSAGNYSVTITSSNGCSTVKNFSITEPSALKAFPSQTNLACQGGSNGSASVAVAGGTGAYTYLWSPSGGTAAAATGLTAGNYTVTVKDANLCQVTQNFVITAPSALVASVGAKKKAQKFMGRYFRLYRLWYTLFAFAINPTRKCFAC
;
A
#
# COMPACT_ATOMS: atom_id res chain seq x y z
N VAL A 1 17.14 85.59 27.89
CA VAL A 1 16.64 86.34 29.08
C VAL A 1 16.52 87.80 28.71
N LEU A 2 15.36 88.39 28.98
CA LEU A 2 15.06 89.82 28.80
C LEU A 2 15.05 90.47 30.18
N VAL A 3 15.92 91.45 30.40
CA VAL A 3 15.87 92.28 31.61
C VAL A 3 15.52 93.68 31.17
N THR A 4 14.45 94.24 31.76
CA THR A 4 13.97 95.59 31.50
C THR A 4 14.02 96.38 32.80
N ASP A 5 14.61 97.58 32.76
CA ASP A 5 14.64 98.46 33.92
C ASP A 5 13.30 99.19 34.14
N ALA A 6 13.18 99.89 35.26
CA ALA A 6 11.96 100.65 35.62
C ALA A 6 11.67 101.84 34.70
N ARG A 7 12.58 102.18 33.77
CA ARG A 7 12.45 103.26 32.79
C ARG A 7 12.16 102.73 31.38
N GLY A 8 11.99 101.42 31.21
CA GLY A 8 11.58 100.79 29.97
C GLY A 8 12.73 100.39 29.03
N CYS A 9 13.99 100.47 29.46
CA CYS A 9 15.12 100.01 28.65
C CYS A 9 15.36 98.51 28.87
N SER A 10 15.40 97.73 27.79
CA SER A 10 15.62 96.28 27.86
C SER A 10 16.91 95.83 27.18
N ILE A 11 17.59 94.85 27.79
CA ILE A 11 18.68 94.09 27.17
C ILE A 11 18.25 92.63 27.05
N THR A 12 18.39 92.08 25.84
CA THR A 12 18.15 90.66 25.58
C THR A 12 19.48 89.95 25.42
N ARG A 13 19.71 88.92 26.24
CA ARG A 13 20.74 87.91 25.97
C ARG A 13 20.09 86.64 25.47
N ASN A 14 20.51 86.21 24.29
CA ASN A 14 20.16 84.91 23.73
C ASN A 14 21.26 83.91 24.10
N PHE A 15 20.84 82.73 24.53
CA PHE A 15 21.69 81.56 24.65
C PHE A 15 21.15 80.50 23.71
N THR A 16 22.03 79.89 22.93
CA THR A 16 21.67 78.77 22.07
C THR A 16 21.87 77.50 22.87
N VAL A 17 20.78 76.77 23.10
CA VAL A 17 20.84 75.42 23.67
C VAL A 17 20.89 74.46 22.49
N ASN A 18 22.07 73.86 22.26
CA ASN A 18 22.22 72.82 21.25
C ASN A 18 21.82 71.48 21.88
N GLN A 19 20.77 70.85 21.38
CA GLN A 19 20.44 69.47 21.76
C GLN A 19 21.26 68.47 20.94
N PRO A 20 21.54 67.26 21.46
CA PRO A 20 22.15 66.19 20.68
C PRO A 20 21.32 65.87 19.43
N ALA A 21 21.99 65.33 18.40
CA ALA A 21 21.29 64.79 17.23
C ALA A 21 20.29 63.70 17.68
N ALA A 22 19.19 63.55 16.94
CA ALA A 22 18.20 62.53 17.27
C ALA A 22 18.84 61.12 17.23
N LEU A 23 18.53 60.29 18.24
CA LEU A 23 18.96 58.90 18.26
C LEU A 23 18.28 58.12 17.14
N THR A 24 19.08 57.50 16.27
CA THR A 24 18.64 56.66 15.16
C THR A 24 19.47 55.38 15.14
N ALA A 25 19.05 54.38 14.36
CA ALA A 25 19.84 53.18 14.13
C ALA A 25 19.55 52.59 12.76
N THR A 26 20.59 52.16 12.05
CA THR A 26 20.48 51.26 10.90
C THR A 26 20.46 49.81 11.40
N THR A 27 19.91 48.91 10.59
CA THR A 27 19.66 47.52 10.99
C THR A 27 20.10 46.56 9.89
N ALA A 28 20.64 45.40 10.29
CA ALA A 28 20.87 44.27 9.39
C ALA A 28 20.36 42.99 10.06
N GLN A 29 19.94 42.01 9.25
CA GLN A 29 19.49 40.72 9.77
C GLN A 29 19.84 39.57 8.82
N GLN A 30 19.97 38.39 9.40
CA GLN A 30 20.08 37.11 8.72
C GLN A 30 19.01 36.17 9.26
N ASN A 31 18.20 35.62 8.35
CA ASN A 31 17.17 34.64 8.69
C ASN A 31 17.79 33.32 9.18
N ALA A 32 17.06 32.61 10.02
CA ALA A 32 17.45 31.28 10.45
C ALA A 32 17.38 30.31 9.27
N THR A 33 18.20 29.27 9.30
CA THR A 33 18.06 28.08 8.46
C THR A 33 17.65 26.89 9.32
N CYS A 34 17.44 25.71 8.73
CA CYS A 34 17.17 24.51 9.52
C CYS A 34 18.34 24.06 10.39
N THR A 35 19.55 24.57 10.15
CA THR A 35 20.80 24.14 10.81
C THR A 35 21.53 25.26 11.52
N ALA A 36 21.20 26.53 11.25
CA ALA A 36 21.80 27.69 11.89
C ALA A 36 20.71 28.66 12.37
N PRO A 37 20.82 29.21 13.59
CA PRO A 37 19.90 30.23 14.07
C PRO A 37 20.09 31.55 13.33
N GLY A 38 19.07 32.41 13.37
CA GLY A 38 19.13 33.75 12.81
C GLY A 38 19.99 34.70 13.64
N GLN A 39 20.27 35.87 13.06
CA GLN A 39 21.05 36.93 13.69
C GLN A 39 20.50 38.30 13.31
N ALA A 40 20.66 39.28 14.18
CA ALA A 40 20.28 40.67 13.90
C ALA A 40 21.27 41.63 14.54
N SER A 41 21.54 42.76 13.87
CA SER A 41 22.40 43.81 14.38
C SER A 41 21.76 45.19 14.21
N VAL A 42 22.13 46.09 15.12
CA VAL A 42 21.73 47.49 15.11
C VAL A 42 22.99 48.36 15.09
N THR A 43 23.02 49.45 14.33
CA THR A 43 24.14 50.40 14.36
C THR A 43 23.60 51.78 14.70
N PRO A 44 23.64 52.18 15.99
CA PRO A 44 23.10 53.45 16.43
C PRO A 44 23.95 54.66 15.97
N SER A 45 23.27 55.79 15.76
CA SER A 45 23.86 57.08 15.39
C SER A 45 23.05 58.22 16.01
N GLY A 46 23.70 59.35 16.33
CA GLY A 46 23.10 60.46 17.09
C GLY A 46 23.04 60.20 18.60
N GLY A 47 22.24 60.95 19.34
CA GLY A 47 22.18 60.85 20.80
C GLY A 47 23.49 61.23 21.52
N ALA A 48 23.61 60.82 22.78
CA ALA A 48 24.72 61.15 23.66
C ALA A 48 25.90 60.14 23.64
N GLY A 49 25.90 59.17 22.71
CA GLY A 49 26.84 58.05 22.72
C GLY A 49 26.62 57.09 23.92
N GLY A 50 27.54 56.15 24.14
CA GLY A 50 27.46 55.21 25.26
C GLY A 50 26.24 54.28 25.20
N TYR A 51 25.92 53.75 24.02
CA TYR A 51 24.69 52.99 23.80
C TYR A 51 24.66 51.66 24.54
N THR A 52 23.51 51.36 25.14
CA THR A 52 23.17 50.07 25.72
C THR A 52 22.09 49.38 24.88
N TYR A 53 22.08 48.05 24.92
CA TYR A 53 21.18 47.22 24.12
C TYR A 53 20.42 46.26 25.03
N LEU A 54 19.14 46.05 24.74
CA LEU A 54 18.35 44.99 25.35
C LEU A 54 17.49 44.33 24.28
N TRP A 55 17.84 43.09 23.95
CA TRP A 55 17.11 42.28 22.99
C TRP A 55 15.98 41.51 23.66
N SER A 56 14.81 41.45 23.02
CA SER A 56 13.67 40.63 23.43
C SER A 56 13.31 39.66 22.31
N PRO A 57 13.04 38.37 22.62
CA PRO A 57 13.04 37.75 23.95
C PRO A 57 14.42 37.24 24.43
N SER A 58 15.49 37.38 23.63
CA SER A 58 16.77 36.72 23.91
C SER A 58 17.54 37.26 25.13
N GLY A 59 17.26 38.49 25.57
CA GLY A 59 17.97 39.16 26.66
C GLY A 59 19.40 39.59 26.34
N ALA A 60 19.85 39.45 25.08
CA ALA A 60 21.20 39.86 24.69
C ALA A 60 21.42 41.37 24.92
N THR A 61 22.67 41.75 25.20
CA THR A 61 23.06 43.14 25.54
C THR A 61 24.13 43.73 24.62
N THR A 62 24.42 43.04 23.52
CA THR A 62 25.40 43.45 22.51
C THR A 62 24.73 44.04 21.28
N GLN A 63 25.53 44.75 20.47
CA GLN A 63 25.11 45.32 19.20
C GLN A 63 24.61 44.27 18.20
N LEU A 64 25.21 43.08 18.21
CA LEU A 64 24.83 41.89 17.44
C LEU A 64 24.16 40.89 18.38
N ALA A 65 22.97 40.44 18.04
CA ALA A 65 22.33 39.28 18.66
C ALA A 65 22.39 38.08 17.72
N THR A 66 22.89 36.96 18.23
CA THR A 66 22.96 35.67 17.54
C THR A 66 22.05 34.66 18.23
N GLY A 67 21.82 33.50 17.62
CA GLY A 67 20.97 32.47 18.25
C GLY A 67 19.47 32.78 18.18
N LEU A 68 19.05 33.69 17.30
CA LEU A 68 17.65 34.11 17.21
C LEU A 68 16.82 33.03 16.51
N ALA A 69 15.85 32.45 17.22
CA ALA A 69 14.87 31.54 16.63
C ALA A 69 13.95 32.29 15.64
N ALA A 70 13.25 31.56 14.77
CA ALA A 70 12.23 32.18 13.92
C ALA A 70 11.12 32.82 14.76
N GLY A 71 10.72 34.03 14.40
CA GLY A 71 9.75 34.83 15.14
C GLY A 71 10.09 36.31 15.17
N SER A 72 9.32 37.04 15.97
CA SER A 72 9.52 38.48 16.18
C SER A 72 10.55 38.73 17.27
N HIS A 73 11.50 39.62 16.98
CA HIS A 73 12.52 40.08 17.93
C HIS A 73 12.53 41.60 17.95
N SER A 74 12.97 42.18 19.06
CA SER A 74 13.16 43.63 19.15
C SER A 74 14.43 43.98 19.91
N CYS A 75 15.10 45.06 19.51
CA CYS A 75 16.22 45.64 20.24
C CYS A 75 15.83 47.02 20.76
N LEU A 76 15.83 47.19 22.09
CA LEU A 76 15.77 48.48 22.75
C LEU A 76 17.19 49.03 22.85
N ILE A 77 17.41 50.21 22.26
CA ILE A 77 18.70 50.91 22.26
C ILE A 77 18.54 52.15 23.12
N THR A 78 19.40 52.35 24.12
CA THR A 78 19.35 53.52 25.01
C THR A 78 20.70 54.22 25.05
N ASP A 79 20.73 55.54 24.84
CA ASP A 79 21.97 56.33 24.95
C ASP A 79 22.30 56.71 26.41
N ALA A 80 23.46 57.34 26.62
CA ALA A 80 23.94 57.73 27.96
C ALA A 80 23.03 58.73 28.69
N ASN A 81 22.17 59.47 27.98
CA ASN A 81 21.23 60.43 28.55
C ASN A 81 19.84 59.82 28.79
N GLY A 82 19.66 58.52 28.52
CA GLY A 82 18.39 57.81 28.72
C GLY A 82 17.40 57.94 27.56
N CYS A 83 17.80 58.49 26.42
CA CYS A 83 16.97 58.49 25.22
C CYS A 83 16.95 57.08 24.62
N SER A 84 15.76 56.55 24.32
CA SER A 84 15.62 55.19 23.81
C SER A 84 14.88 55.12 22.47
N ILE A 85 15.28 54.18 21.63
CA ILE A 85 14.56 53.77 20.42
C ILE A 85 14.44 52.24 20.38
N THR A 86 13.37 51.73 19.77
CA THR A 86 13.17 50.29 19.55
C THR A 86 13.24 49.96 18.07
N LYS A 87 13.98 48.91 17.72
CA LYS A 87 14.00 48.32 16.37
C LYS A 87 13.41 46.93 16.41
N ASN A 88 12.51 46.65 15.47
CA ASN A 88 11.82 45.38 15.35
C ASN A 88 12.41 44.57 14.20
N PHE A 89 12.52 43.27 14.40
CA PHE A 89 13.05 42.29 13.46
C PHE A 89 12.07 41.13 13.35
N THR A 90 11.97 40.54 12.16
CA THR A 90 11.27 39.27 11.97
C THR A 90 12.26 38.30 11.36
N ILE A 91 12.67 37.32 12.16
CA ILE A 91 13.54 36.23 11.72
C ILE A 91 12.61 35.16 11.15
N THR A 92 12.73 34.87 9.85
CA THR A 92 12.05 33.72 9.26
C THR A 92 13.00 32.52 9.20
N THR A 93 12.45 31.32 8.98
CA THR A 93 13.26 30.17 8.58
C THR A 93 13.29 30.12 7.06
N THR A 94 14.44 30.41 6.46
CA THR A 94 14.64 30.19 5.02
C THR A 94 14.97 28.72 4.77
N ASN A 95 14.51 28.20 3.61
CA ASN A 95 14.73 26.83 3.15
C ASN A 95 14.02 25.72 3.95
N THR A 96 12.77 25.91 4.38
CA THR A 96 12.00 24.82 4.99
C THR A 96 11.79 23.68 3.99
N LEU A 97 12.25 22.48 4.33
CA LEU A 97 12.01 21.30 3.50
C LEU A 97 10.60 20.77 3.73
N VAL A 98 9.79 20.75 2.67
CA VAL A 98 8.48 20.10 2.64
C VAL A 98 8.49 19.02 1.56
N ALA A 99 7.52 18.11 1.59
CA ALA A 99 7.36 17.10 0.55
C ALA A 99 5.89 16.75 0.34
N ALA A 100 5.48 16.67 -0.93
CA ALA A 100 4.23 16.02 -1.33
C ALA A 100 4.43 14.50 -1.33
N GLN A 101 3.36 13.75 -1.09
CA GLN A 101 3.41 12.30 -1.00
C GLN A 101 2.28 11.64 -1.79
N SER A 102 2.55 10.50 -2.41
CA SER A 102 1.56 9.64 -3.07
C SER A 102 1.91 8.17 -2.89
N GLN A 103 0.92 7.28 -2.98
CA GLN A 103 1.13 5.84 -2.84
C GLN A 103 0.14 5.02 -3.64
N THR A 104 0.51 3.77 -3.93
CA THR A 104 -0.37 2.72 -4.43
C THR A 104 -0.37 1.53 -3.47
N ASN A 105 -1.55 0.99 -3.21
CA ASN A 105 -1.71 -0.19 -2.37
C ASN A 105 -1.37 -1.48 -3.12
N VAL A 106 -1.21 -2.56 -2.37
CA VAL A 106 -0.95 -3.89 -2.93
C VAL A 106 -2.19 -4.39 -3.68
N LEU A 107 -1.98 -4.96 -4.87
CA LEU A 107 -3.04 -5.45 -5.76
C LEU A 107 -3.67 -6.78 -5.30
N CYS A 108 -2.84 -7.72 -4.83
CA CYS A 108 -3.25 -9.06 -4.40
C CYS A 108 -2.75 -9.34 -2.99
N ASN A 109 -3.59 -9.98 -2.17
CA ASN A 109 -3.19 -10.35 -0.82
C ASN A 109 -1.85 -11.13 -0.82
N GLY A 110 -0.90 -10.68 0.00
CA GLY A 110 0.44 -11.28 0.12
C GLY A 110 1.41 -10.93 -1.02
N ALA A 111 1.01 -10.10 -1.98
CA ALA A 111 1.92 -9.61 -3.03
C ALA A 111 2.67 -8.35 -2.60
N ASN A 112 3.74 -8.03 -3.33
CA ASN A 112 4.59 -6.87 -3.08
C ASN A 112 4.48 -5.91 -4.26
N THR A 113 3.29 -5.35 -4.49
CA THR A 113 3.00 -4.44 -5.63
C THR A 113 2.75 -3.00 -5.20
N GLY A 114 2.81 -2.72 -3.89
CA GLY A 114 2.67 -1.37 -3.36
C GLY A 114 3.84 -0.48 -3.75
N THR A 115 3.57 0.82 -3.86
CA THR A 115 4.58 1.84 -4.11
C THR A 115 4.31 3.07 -3.25
N ALA A 116 5.36 3.83 -2.93
CA ALA A 116 5.27 5.11 -2.25
C ALA A 116 6.27 6.10 -2.86
N THR A 117 5.82 7.32 -3.14
CA THR A 117 6.64 8.37 -3.76
C THR A 117 6.56 9.66 -2.98
N VAL A 118 7.68 10.37 -2.91
CA VAL A 118 7.77 11.73 -2.38
C VAL A 118 8.35 12.71 -3.41
N VAL A 119 7.85 13.95 -3.37
CA VAL A 119 8.38 15.05 -4.19
C VAL A 119 8.76 16.20 -3.25
N PRO A 120 10.05 16.36 -2.91
CA PRO A 120 10.52 17.41 -2.02
C PRO A 120 10.51 18.81 -2.67
N SER A 121 10.26 19.83 -1.87
CA SER A 121 10.32 21.24 -2.27
C SER A 121 10.65 22.16 -1.07
N GLY A 122 10.85 23.46 -1.34
CA GLY A 122 11.11 24.49 -0.33
C GLY A 122 12.58 24.63 0.11
N ALA A 123 13.36 23.55 0.14
CA ALA A 123 14.82 23.58 0.35
C ALA A 123 15.57 23.27 -0.95
N PRO A 124 16.83 23.73 -1.14
CA PRO A 124 17.64 23.36 -2.30
C PRO A 124 18.10 21.89 -2.25
N GLY A 125 18.17 21.24 -3.41
CA GLY A 125 18.75 19.91 -3.56
C GLY A 125 20.31 19.91 -3.60
N PRO A 126 20.94 18.76 -3.84
CA PRO A 126 20.34 17.42 -3.98
C PRO A 126 19.69 16.93 -2.69
N TYR A 127 18.77 15.97 -2.81
CA TYR A 127 18.08 15.33 -1.68
C TYR A 127 18.53 13.89 -1.51
N THR A 128 18.65 13.44 -0.27
CA THR A 128 18.84 12.04 0.10
C THR A 128 17.56 11.49 0.73
N TYR A 129 17.33 10.20 0.53
CA TYR A 129 16.14 9.50 1.01
C TYR A 129 16.58 8.29 1.84
N ALA A 130 15.94 8.09 2.99
CA ALA A 130 16.12 6.92 3.82
C ALA A 130 14.76 6.34 4.18
N TRP A 131 14.39 5.26 3.51
CA TRP A 131 13.15 4.54 3.77
C TRP A 131 13.30 3.53 4.91
N ALA A 132 12.28 3.45 5.75
CA ALA A 132 12.15 2.45 6.81
C ALA A 132 10.74 1.83 6.77
N PRO A 133 10.60 0.54 7.11
CA PRO A 133 11.67 -0.44 7.41
C PRO A 133 12.46 -0.88 6.16
N SER A 134 11.95 -0.63 4.95
CA SER A 134 12.59 -0.90 3.67
C SER A 134 12.06 0.08 2.60
N GLY A 135 12.67 0.12 1.42
CA GLY A 135 12.28 1.03 0.32
C GLY A 135 13.44 1.72 -0.39
N GLY A 136 14.66 1.57 0.12
CA GLY A 136 15.88 2.04 -0.52
C GLY A 136 16.20 3.51 -0.24
N ASN A 137 16.83 4.16 -1.22
CA ASN A 137 17.37 5.52 -1.11
C ASN A 137 16.95 6.45 -2.27
N ALA A 138 15.89 6.07 -3.00
CA ALA A 138 15.31 6.86 -4.07
C ALA A 138 14.04 7.61 -3.59
N ALA A 139 13.58 8.57 -4.39
CA ALA A 139 12.33 9.30 -4.13
C ALA A 139 11.07 8.40 -4.16
N THR A 140 11.16 7.27 -4.85
CA THR A 140 10.09 6.26 -4.95
C THR A 140 10.59 4.93 -4.40
N ALA A 141 9.85 4.39 -3.42
CA ALA A 141 9.95 3.02 -2.97
C ALA A 141 8.96 2.14 -3.75
N VAL A 142 9.44 1.00 -4.24
CA VAL A 142 8.66 0.03 -5.02
C VAL A 142 8.72 -1.34 -4.35
N ASN A 143 7.86 -2.25 -4.81
CA ASN A 143 7.76 -3.62 -4.31
C ASN A 143 7.46 -3.69 -2.80
N LEU A 144 6.60 -2.80 -2.31
CA LEU A 144 6.19 -2.76 -0.91
C LEU A 144 5.07 -3.77 -0.68
N SER A 145 5.17 -4.51 0.43
CA SER A 145 4.09 -5.31 0.99
C SER A 145 3.13 -4.42 1.79
N ALA A 146 1.99 -4.96 2.22
CA ALA A 146 1.14 -4.25 3.17
C ALA A 146 1.91 -3.97 4.47
N GLY A 147 1.80 -2.75 4.98
CA GLY A 147 2.56 -2.29 6.14
C GLY A 147 2.68 -0.77 6.21
N ASN A 148 3.26 -0.30 7.32
CA ASN A 148 3.55 1.11 7.52
C ASN A 148 5.00 1.40 7.16
N TYR A 149 5.21 2.48 6.40
CA TYR A 149 6.52 2.92 5.94
C TYR A 149 6.74 4.39 6.28
N SER A 150 8.01 4.76 6.44
CA SER A 150 8.41 6.15 6.55
C SER A 150 9.60 6.44 5.65
N VAL A 151 9.68 7.66 5.13
CA VAL A 151 10.89 8.16 4.46
C VAL A 151 11.37 9.41 5.15
N THR A 152 12.64 9.41 5.53
CA THR A 152 13.36 10.61 5.93
C THR A 152 14.01 11.20 4.70
N ILE A 153 13.67 12.45 4.38
CA ILE A 153 14.21 13.20 3.26
C ILE A 153 15.13 14.27 3.84
N THR A 154 16.36 14.36 3.33
CA THR A 154 17.33 15.35 3.79
C THR A 154 17.87 16.14 2.59
N SER A 155 17.84 17.46 2.67
CA SER A 155 18.42 18.34 1.65
C SER A 155 19.90 18.62 1.91
N SER A 156 20.60 19.15 0.89
CA SER A 156 22.03 19.46 0.93
C SER A 156 22.43 20.48 2.01
N ASN A 157 21.51 21.32 2.46
CA ASN A 157 21.70 22.29 3.54
C ASN A 157 21.41 21.74 4.95
N GLY A 158 21.10 20.44 5.06
CA GLY A 158 20.85 19.74 6.32
C GLY A 158 19.42 19.82 6.86
N CYS A 159 18.47 20.45 6.16
CA CYS A 159 17.06 20.33 6.52
C CYS A 159 16.57 18.89 6.32
N SER A 160 15.74 18.40 7.23
CA SER A 160 15.15 17.07 7.13
C SER A 160 13.65 17.09 7.42
N THR A 161 12.89 16.24 6.73
CA THR A 161 11.47 15.98 6.99
C THR A 161 11.19 14.48 6.89
N VAL A 162 10.21 14.02 7.67
CA VAL A 162 9.73 12.62 7.60
C VAL A 162 8.33 12.59 6.98
N LYS A 163 8.08 11.61 6.12
CA LYS A 163 6.75 11.28 5.58
C LYS A 163 6.39 9.84 5.90
N ASN A 164 5.13 9.61 6.21
CA ASN A 164 4.61 8.31 6.62
C ASN A 164 3.56 7.83 5.61
N PHE A 165 3.58 6.53 5.34
CA PHE A 165 2.71 5.84 4.40
C PHE A 165 2.12 4.60 5.08
N SER A 166 0.89 4.25 4.71
CA SER A 166 0.23 3.02 5.15
C SER A 166 -0.23 2.27 3.91
N ILE A 167 0.57 1.29 3.50
CA ILE A 167 0.27 0.43 2.34
C ILE A 167 -0.68 -0.66 2.81
N THR A 168 -1.86 -0.75 2.19
CA THR A 168 -2.84 -1.80 2.50
C THR A 168 -2.89 -2.86 1.39
N GLU A 169 -3.53 -3.98 1.66
CA GLU A 169 -3.81 -5.04 0.68
C GLU A 169 -5.26 -5.51 0.80
N PRO A 170 -5.85 -6.10 -0.26
CA PRO A 170 -7.18 -6.71 -0.15
C PRO A 170 -7.16 -7.96 0.72
N SER A 171 -8.33 -8.38 1.20
CA SER A 171 -8.51 -9.68 1.84
C SER A 171 -8.16 -10.83 0.88
N ALA A 172 -7.60 -11.91 1.39
CA ALA A 172 -7.28 -13.10 0.60
C ALA A 172 -8.48 -13.63 -0.18
N LEU A 173 -8.27 -13.92 -1.48
CA LEU A 173 -9.27 -14.54 -2.33
C LEU A 173 -9.46 -16.02 -1.91
N LYS A 174 -10.69 -16.39 -1.54
CA LYS A 174 -11.03 -17.73 -1.06
C LYS A 174 -12.19 -18.31 -1.85
N ALA A 175 -12.09 -19.60 -2.17
CA ALA A 175 -13.11 -20.37 -2.86
C ALA A 175 -13.76 -21.37 -1.88
N PHE A 176 -15.09 -21.43 -1.88
CA PHE A 176 -15.90 -22.35 -1.10
C PHE A 176 -16.60 -23.33 -2.04
N PRO A 177 -16.12 -24.58 -2.15
CA PRO A 177 -16.65 -25.56 -3.07
C PRO A 177 -18.00 -26.14 -2.62
N SER A 178 -18.86 -26.44 -3.59
CA SER A 178 -20.04 -27.30 -3.44
C SER A 178 -20.18 -28.18 -4.67
N GLN A 179 -20.52 -29.46 -4.50
CA GLN A 179 -20.65 -30.40 -5.63
C GLN A 179 -21.77 -31.42 -5.42
N THR A 180 -22.25 -31.97 -6.54
CA THR A 180 -23.21 -33.07 -6.61
C THR A 180 -22.66 -34.13 -7.56
N ASN A 181 -22.56 -35.36 -7.07
CA ASN A 181 -22.11 -36.53 -7.84
C ASN A 181 -23.20 -37.05 -8.77
N LEU A 182 -22.84 -37.94 -9.69
CA LEU A 182 -23.80 -38.54 -10.61
C LEU A 182 -24.82 -39.40 -9.85
N ALA A 183 -26.07 -39.39 -10.31
CA ALA A 183 -27.11 -40.26 -9.74
C ALA A 183 -27.04 -41.71 -10.27
N CYS A 184 -26.50 -41.88 -11.48
CA CYS A 184 -26.40 -43.17 -12.18
C CYS A 184 -25.03 -43.32 -12.85
N GLN A 185 -24.57 -44.56 -12.99
CA GLN A 185 -23.41 -44.90 -13.80
C GLN A 185 -23.60 -44.42 -15.24
N GLY A 186 -22.58 -43.78 -15.82
CA GLY A 186 -22.61 -43.24 -17.18
C GLY A 186 -23.47 -41.98 -17.35
N GLY A 187 -24.06 -41.45 -16.28
CA GLY A 187 -24.79 -40.18 -16.31
C GLY A 187 -23.86 -38.97 -16.51
N SER A 188 -24.46 -37.85 -16.91
CA SER A 188 -23.80 -36.54 -17.01
C SER A 188 -24.53 -35.49 -16.17
N ASN A 189 -25.22 -35.89 -15.10
CA ASN A 189 -25.99 -35.00 -14.25
C ASN A 189 -25.22 -34.43 -13.05
N GLY A 190 -23.89 -34.54 -13.05
CA GLY A 190 -23.03 -33.98 -12.02
C GLY A 190 -22.95 -32.46 -12.11
N SER A 191 -22.69 -31.81 -10.99
CA SER A 191 -22.46 -30.37 -10.94
C SER A 191 -21.45 -29.99 -9.88
N ALA A 192 -20.71 -28.91 -10.13
CA ALA A 192 -19.80 -28.30 -9.18
C ALA A 192 -19.98 -26.78 -9.21
N SER A 193 -19.82 -26.13 -8.08
CA SER A 193 -19.93 -24.68 -7.94
C SER A 193 -18.95 -24.16 -6.89
N VAL A 194 -18.57 -22.89 -7.03
CA VAL A 194 -17.75 -22.19 -6.05
C VAL A 194 -18.41 -20.88 -5.67
N ALA A 195 -18.64 -20.69 -4.37
CA ALA A 195 -18.85 -19.36 -3.82
C ALA A 195 -17.49 -18.73 -3.50
N VAL A 196 -17.32 -17.44 -3.77
CA VAL A 196 -16.04 -16.74 -3.64
C VAL A 196 -16.18 -15.63 -2.61
N ALA A 197 -15.16 -15.44 -1.77
CA ALA A 197 -15.06 -14.28 -0.89
C ALA A 197 -13.65 -13.67 -0.94
N GLY A 198 -13.56 -12.38 -0.62
CA GLY A 198 -12.31 -11.62 -0.63
C GLY A 198 -11.86 -11.21 -2.04
N GLY A 199 -10.58 -10.91 -2.23
CA GLY A 199 -10.07 -10.29 -3.46
C GLY A 199 -10.65 -8.89 -3.72
N THR A 200 -10.58 -8.44 -4.97
CA THR A 200 -11.01 -7.12 -5.41
C THR A 200 -11.93 -7.20 -6.63
N GLY A 201 -13.08 -6.51 -6.56
CA GLY A 201 -13.97 -6.36 -7.71
C GLY A 201 -14.68 -7.65 -8.14
N ALA A 202 -15.01 -7.74 -9.43
CA ALA A 202 -15.74 -8.88 -9.99
C ALA A 202 -14.84 -10.10 -10.24
N TYR A 203 -15.44 -11.29 -10.18
CA TYR A 203 -14.75 -12.55 -10.41
C TYR A 203 -14.99 -13.13 -11.80
N THR A 204 -13.97 -13.76 -12.36
CA THR A 204 -14.02 -14.57 -13.58
C THR A 204 -13.68 -16.02 -13.25
N TYR A 205 -14.30 -16.96 -13.96
CA TYR A 205 -14.14 -18.39 -13.72
C TYR A 205 -13.65 -19.06 -15.00
N LEU A 206 -12.79 -20.07 -14.84
CA LEU A 206 -12.34 -20.93 -15.92
C LEU A 206 -12.29 -22.37 -15.43
N TRP A 207 -13.17 -23.21 -15.99
CA TRP A 207 -13.24 -24.63 -15.68
C TRP A 207 -12.39 -25.46 -16.65
N SER A 208 -11.70 -26.46 -16.11
CA SER A 208 -10.95 -27.46 -16.85
C SER A 208 -11.28 -28.87 -16.32
N PRO A 209 -11.43 -29.89 -17.19
CA PRO A 209 -11.30 -29.84 -18.65
C PRO A 209 -12.52 -29.23 -19.37
N SER A 210 -13.66 -29.09 -18.69
CA SER A 210 -14.88 -28.47 -19.21
C SER A 210 -15.71 -27.89 -18.06
N GLY A 211 -16.67 -27.01 -18.37
CA GLY A 211 -17.54 -26.38 -17.35
C GLY A 211 -17.83 -24.88 -17.57
N GLY A 212 -17.21 -24.24 -18.56
CA GLY A 212 -17.50 -22.86 -18.97
C GLY A 212 -16.84 -21.79 -18.09
N THR A 213 -17.50 -20.63 -17.98
CA THR A 213 -16.97 -19.42 -17.31
C THR A 213 -17.87 -18.87 -16.21
N ALA A 214 -18.88 -19.65 -15.79
CA ALA A 214 -19.77 -19.32 -14.69
C ALA A 214 -19.25 -19.87 -13.35
N ALA A 215 -19.80 -19.37 -12.25
CA ALA A 215 -19.49 -19.83 -10.90
C ALA A 215 -19.90 -21.31 -10.66
N ALA A 216 -20.79 -21.84 -11.47
CA ALA A 216 -21.23 -23.23 -11.45
C ALA A 216 -21.05 -23.89 -12.82
N ALA A 217 -20.56 -25.12 -12.81
CA ALA A 217 -20.53 -26.03 -13.94
C ALA A 217 -21.54 -27.15 -13.70
N THR A 218 -22.39 -27.41 -14.69
CA THR A 218 -23.40 -28.47 -14.67
C THR A 218 -23.19 -29.38 -15.88
N GLY A 219 -23.83 -30.54 -15.90
CA GLY A 219 -23.67 -31.48 -17.01
C GLY A 219 -22.38 -32.30 -16.94
N LEU A 220 -21.75 -32.38 -15.76
CA LEU A 220 -20.45 -33.01 -15.57
C LEU A 220 -20.58 -34.54 -15.50
N THR A 221 -19.62 -35.25 -16.10
CA THR A 221 -19.45 -36.70 -15.98
C THR A 221 -18.54 -37.04 -14.80
N ALA A 222 -18.38 -38.32 -14.48
CA ALA A 222 -17.40 -38.72 -13.47
C ALA A 222 -15.98 -38.35 -13.92
N GLY A 223 -15.21 -37.73 -13.02
CA GLY A 223 -13.88 -37.21 -13.35
C GLY A 223 -13.41 -36.12 -12.40
N ASN A 224 -12.19 -35.65 -12.65
CA ASN A 224 -11.58 -34.56 -11.90
C ASN A 224 -11.78 -33.25 -12.65
N TYR A 225 -12.26 -32.24 -11.94
CA TYR A 225 -12.46 -30.90 -12.48
C TYR A 225 -11.73 -29.88 -11.63
N THR A 226 -11.22 -28.85 -12.28
CA THR A 226 -10.55 -27.73 -11.62
C THR A 226 -11.18 -26.45 -12.11
N VAL A 227 -11.57 -25.59 -11.17
CA VAL A 227 -11.95 -24.21 -11.48
C VAL A 227 -10.86 -23.25 -11.02
N THR A 228 -10.46 -22.38 -11.93
CA THR A 228 -9.60 -21.25 -11.65
C THR A 228 -10.48 -20.01 -11.54
N VAL A 229 -10.45 -19.36 -10.39
CA VAL A 229 -11.16 -18.09 -10.15
C VAL A 229 -10.14 -16.97 -10.12
N LYS A 230 -10.39 -15.90 -10.88
CA LYS A 230 -9.61 -14.66 -10.83
C LYS A 230 -10.48 -13.48 -10.44
N ASP A 231 -9.94 -12.56 -9.65
CA ASP A 231 -10.58 -11.28 -9.36
C ASP A 231 -10.21 -10.21 -10.42
N ALA A 232 -10.65 -8.96 -10.22
CA ALA A 232 -10.41 -7.86 -11.16
C ALA A 232 -8.93 -7.46 -11.26
N ASN A 233 -8.14 -7.74 -10.22
CA ASN A 233 -6.69 -7.51 -10.18
C ASN A 233 -5.89 -8.72 -10.67
N LEU A 234 -6.57 -9.73 -11.23
CA LEU A 234 -6.00 -10.99 -11.72
C LEU A 234 -5.40 -11.87 -10.62
N CYS A 235 -5.72 -11.63 -9.36
CA CYS A 235 -5.37 -12.51 -8.24
C CYS A 235 -6.14 -13.82 -8.37
N GLN A 236 -5.48 -14.95 -8.17
CA GLN A 236 -6.03 -16.26 -8.52
C GLN A 236 -6.18 -17.19 -7.32
N VAL A 237 -7.29 -17.93 -7.27
CA VAL A 237 -7.45 -19.13 -6.44
C VAL A 237 -7.94 -20.30 -7.32
N THR A 238 -7.47 -21.50 -7.03
CA THR A 238 -7.84 -22.72 -7.77
C THR A 238 -8.52 -23.70 -6.83
N GLN A 239 -9.61 -24.30 -7.27
CA GLN A 239 -10.35 -25.32 -6.52
C GLN A 239 -10.54 -26.59 -7.34
N ASN A 240 -10.28 -27.74 -6.72
CA ASN A 240 -10.42 -29.05 -7.33
C ASN A 240 -11.72 -29.73 -6.86
N PHE A 241 -12.31 -30.51 -7.76
CA PHE A 241 -13.52 -31.31 -7.57
C PHE A 241 -13.31 -32.71 -8.10
N VAL A 242 -13.91 -33.69 -7.45
CA VAL A 242 -13.92 -35.09 -7.91
C VAL A 242 -15.39 -35.52 -8.00
N ILE A 243 -15.90 -35.60 -9.23
CA ILE A 243 -17.26 -36.07 -9.49
C ILE A 243 -17.22 -37.58 -9.61
N THR A 244 -17.98 -38.28 -8.78
CA THR A 244 -18.05 -39.74 -8.76
C THR A 244 -19.36 -40.26 -9.32
N ALA A 245 -19.35 -41.52 -9.75
CA ALA A 245 -20.54 -42.30 -10.10
C ALA A 245 -20.80 -43.36 -9.03
N PRO A 246 -22.06 -43.79 -8.81
CA PRO A 246 -22.36 -44.96 -7.98
C PRO A 246 -21.76 -46.24 -8.61
N SER A 247 -21.65 -47.32 -7.83
CA SER A 247 -21.18 -48.60 -8.35
C SER A 247 -22.14 -49.20 -9.38
N ALA A 248 -21.63 -50.05 -10.28
CA ALA A 248 -22.47 -50.69 -11.31
C ALA A 248 -23.48 -51.64 -10.66
N LEU A 249 -24.72 -51.63 -11.15
CA LEU A 249 -25.70 -52.65 -10.80
C LEU A 249 -25.27 -53.98 -11.45
N VAL A 250 -24.95 -54.97 -10.64
CA VAL A 250 -24.65 -56.33 -11.10
C VAL A 250 -25.90 -57.19 -10.88
N ALA A 251 -26.59 -57.55 -11.96
CA ALA A 251 -27.66 -58.53 -11.90
C ALA A 251 -27.06 -59.93 -11.76
N SER A 252 -27.16 -60.53 -10.58
CA SER A 252 -26.83 -61.95 -10.41
C SER A 252 -28.05 -62.80 -10.77
N VAL A 253 -27.95 -63.55 -11.86
CA VAL A 253 -28.97 -64.56 -12.16
C VAL A 253 -28.71 -65.74 -11.23
N GLY A 254 -29.46 -65.81 -10.12
CA GLY A 254 -29.49 -66.99 -9.28
C GLY A 254 -30.05 -68.17 -10.09
N ALA A 255 -29.17 -69.01 -10.64
CA ALA A 255 -29.58 -70.25 -11.27
C ALA A 255 -30.33 -71.10 -10.22
N LYS A 256 -31.67 -71.10 -10.27
CA LYS A 256 -32.47 -72.08 -9.53
C LYS A 256 -32.15 -73.45 -10.12
N LYS A 257 -31.23 -74.19 -9.48
CA LYS A 257 -31.01 -75.63 -9.72
C LYS A 257 -32.27 -76.40 -9.30
N LYS A 258 -33.30 -76.42 -10.15
CA LYS A 258 -34.37 -77.43 -10.11
C LYS A 258 -34.67 -77.88 -11.54
N ALA A 259 -33.89 -78.87 -11.99
CA ALA A 259 -34.29 -79.99 -12.88
C ALA A 259 -33.08 -80.56 -13.65
N GLN A 260 -32.06 -81.05 -12.96
CA GLN A 260 -31.09 -82.02 -13.51
C GLN A 260 -31.28 -83.37 -12.81
N LYS A 261 -32.52 -83.89 -12.82
CA LYS A 261 -32.81 -85.22 -12.25
C LYS A 261 -33.86 -86.01 -13.04
N PHE A 262 -33.93 -85.84 -14.36
CA PHE A 262 -34.80 -86.65 -15.23
C PHE A 262 -34.19 -87.09 -16.59
N MET A 263 -32.88 -86.99 -16.79
CA MET A 263 -32.19 -87.58 -17.97
C MET A 263 -31.11 -88.62 -17.60
N GLY A 264 -31.27 -89.30 -16.45
CA GLY A 264 -30.33 -90.34 -15.98
C GLY A 264 -30.89 -91.77 -15.97
N ARG A 265 -32.16 -91.99 -16.35
CA ARG A 265 -32.80 -93.32 -16.34
C ARG A 265 -33.32 -93.80 -17.71
N TYR A 266 -33.27 -92.98 -18.76
CA TYR A 266 -33.67 -93.40 -20.11
C TYR A 266 -32.52 -93.97 -20.97
N PHE A 267 -31.25 -93.74 -20.61
CA PHE A 267 -30.09 -94.19 -21.40
C PHE A 267 -29.54 -95.59 -21.05
N ARG A 268 -30.16 -96.33 -20.12
CA ARG A 268 -29.82 -97.73 -19.79
C ARG A 268 -30.83 -98.78 -20.29
N LEU A 269 -31.89 -98.37 -20.97
CA LEU A 269 -32.87 -99.29 -21.60
C LEU A 269 -32.87 -99.24 -23.14
N TYR A 270 -32.13 -98.31 -23.77
CA TYR A 270 -32.00 -98.26 -25.24
C TYR A 270 -30.80 -99.05 -25.81
N ARG A 271 -29.97 -99.64 -24.95
CA ARG A 271 -28.76 -100.41 -25.34
C ARG A 271 -28.99 -101.92 -25.43
N LEU A 272 -30.24 -102.37 -25.47
CA LEU A 272 -30.61 -103.80 -25.57
C LEU A 272 -31.60 -104.14 -26.71
N TRP A 273 -31.92 -103.18 -27.61
CA TRP A 273 -32.93 -103.42 -28.66
C TRP A 273 -32.57 -103.02 -30.10
N TYR A 274 -31.33 -102.64 -30.39
CA TYR A 274 -30.89 -102.41 -31.78
C TYR A 274 -29.48 -102.97 -32.04
N THR A 275 -29.32 -104.27 -31.77
CA THR A 275 -28.32 -105.13 -32.40
C THR A 275 -29.07 -106.21 -33.19
N LEU A 276 -29.72 -105.81 -34.28
CA LEU A 276 -30.19 -106.66 -35.40
C LEU A 276 -30.78 -105.70 -36.46
N PHE A 277 -30.40 -105.88 -37.73
CA PHE A 277 -30.53 -104.95 -38.87
C PHE A 277 -29.51 -103.79 -38.83
N ALA A 278 -28.24 -103.94 -39.23
CA ALA A 278 -27.67 -104.58 -40.41
C ALA A 278 -28.09 -103.92 -41.75
N PHE A 279 -27.07 -103.51 -42.50
CA PHE A 279 -27.03 -103.15 -43.93
C PHE A 279 -27.68 -101.84 -44.38
N ALA A 280 -26.88 -100.82 -44.69
CA ALA A 280 -26.29 -100.65 -46.03
C ALA A 280 -25.83 -99.18 -46.27
N ILE A 281 -24.68 -99.05 -46.93
CA ILE A 281 -24.19 -97.91 -47.74
C ILE A 281 -23.40 -96.80 -47.03
N ASN A 282 -22.11 -96.84 -47.36
CA ASN A 282 -20.98 -95.92 -47.24
C ASN A 282 -21.08 -94.81 -48.34
N PRO A 283 -20.11 -93.87 -48.48
CA PRO A 283 -19.82 -92.66 -47.72
C PRO A 283 -19.82 -91.37 -48.60
N THR A 284 -19.21 -90.30 -48.08
CA THR A 284 -18.69 -89.05 -48.72
C THR A 284 -19.58 -87.81 -48.50
N ARG A 285 -19.09 -86.60 -48.20
CA ARG A 285 -17.72 -86.03 -48.10
C ARG A 285 -17.82 -84.62 -47.46
N LYS A 286 -16.74 -84.26 -46.73
CA LYS A 286 -16.02 -82.97 -46.70
C LYS A 286 -16.71 -81.64 -46.28
N CYS A 287 -16.13 -81.04 -45.24
CA CYS A 287 -15.55 -79.68 -45.15
C CYS A 287 -16.12 -78.55 -46.02
N PHE A 288 -16.38 -77.37 -45.43
CA PHE A 288 -15.42 -76.26 -45.43
C PHE A 288 -15.86 -75.09 -44.52
N ALA A 289 -14.86 -74.30 -44.12
CA ALA A 289 -14.90 -73.14 -43.25
C ALA A 289 -15.46 -71.86 -43.92
N CYS A 290 -16.02 -70.97 -43.10
CA CYS A 290 -15.54 -69.60 -42.83
C CYS A 290 -16.32 -69.04 -41.64
#